data_AF-A0A5J4XEH4-F1
#
_entry.id   AF-A0A5J4XEH4-F1
#
_cell.length_a   1.000
_cell.length_b   1.000
_cell.length_c   1.000
_cell.angle_alpha   90.00
_cell.angle_beta   90.00
_cell.angle_gamma   90.00
#
_symmetry.space_group_name_H-M   'P 1'
#
loop_
_entity.id
_entity.type
_entity.pdbx_description
1 polymer ?
#
loop_
_entity_poly.entity_id
_entity_poly.type
_entity_poly.pdbx_seq_one_letter_code
_entity_poly.pdbx_strand_id
1 'polypeptide(L)'
;MGAVLAVRVTSEDANDGFKPTCGVIDELNFRNSPDVWGYFSVKSGGGIHEFSDSQFGHLFAKGDRRESAIRAMVVALKQVKIRGEIRTSVDYTTDMIQHEAFTGNNHHTGWLDSRIAAHVKAERPVWYLSVICGALLRVIEQVNLRSADYLGFLEKGQLPPARLTLTSFEQQLVLEGMKYTVKVHRRASDTFSLSLDSSSVDAVVRILNDGGLLVDGLSHVVHSEEEALGTRITIDSLTCLLANESDPSRLVASSPGKLIRYLLPDGSHVNTDQPYAEL
;
A
#
# COMPACT_ATOMS: atom_id res chain seq x y z
N MET A 1 -15.50 35.82 16.21
CA MET A 1 -14.52 35.61 15.12
C MET A 1 -14.46 34.13 14.87
N GLY A 2 -14.66 33.67 13.63
CA GLY A 2 -14.46 32.27 13.25
C GLY A 2 -13.07 32.07 12.63
N ALA A 3 -12.62 30.83 12.55
CA ALA A 3 -11.42 30.42 11.85
C ALA A 3 -11.76 29.44 10.73
N VAL A 4 -11.01 29.50 9.64
CA VAL A 4 -11.08 28.52 8.54
C VAL A 4 -9.68 27.99 8.29
N LEU A 5 -9.56 26.66 8.24
CA LEU A 5 -8.36 25.95 7.80
C LEU A 5 -8.64 25.34 6.43
N ALA A 6 -7.78 25.63 5.46
CA ALA A 6 -7.86 25.07 4.12
C ALA A 6 -6.67 24.12 3.89
N VAL A 7 -6.94 22.97 3.28
CA VAL A 7 -5.93 21.96 2.94
C VAL A 7 -6.06 21.63 1.45
N ARG A 8 -4.93 21.72 0.75
CA ARG A 8 -4.81 21.25 -0.64
C ARG A 8 -4.54 19.76 -0.63
N VAL A 9 -5.27 19.01 -1.44
CA VAL A 9 -5.03 17.58 -1.64
C VAL A 9 -4.29 17.42 -2.97
N THR A 10 -3.05 16.94 -2.89
CA THR A 10 -2.15 16.77 -4.03
C THR A 10 -1.84 15.31 -4.29
N SER A 11 -1.56 14.97 -5.55
CA SER A 11 -1.11 13.64 -5.97
C SER A 11 0.39 13.45 -5.79
N GLU A 12 0.95 13.89 -4.67
CA GLU A 12 2.40 13.88 -4.41
C GLU A 12 2.76 12.79 -3.39
N ASP A 13 3.89 12.11 -3.62
CA ASP A 13 4.41 11.12 -2.66
C ASP A 13 5.30 11.79 -1.60
N ALA A 14 4.75 11.99 -0.41
CA ALA A 14 5.50 12.51 0.73
C ALA A 14 6.71 11.64 1.12
N ASN A 15 6.72 10.34 0.79
CA ASN A 15 7.86 9.45 1.07
C ASN A 15 8.98 9.58 0.04
N ASP A 16 8.68 10.04 -1.18
CA ASP A 16 9.65 10.25 -2.26
C ASP A 16 9.86 11.75 -2.53
N GLY A 17 9.96 12.54 -1.46
CA GLY A 17 10.29 13.97 -1.54
C GLY A 17 9.23 14.82 -2.22
N PHE A 18 7.95 14.47 -2.07
CA PHE A 18 6.81 15.18 -2.67
C PHE A 18 6.82 15.19 -4.20
N LYS A 19 7.39 14.14 -4.82
CA LYS A 19 7.31 13.99 -6.28
C LYS A 19 5.85 13.78 -6.72
N PRO A 20 5.38 14.49 -7.75
CA PRO A 20 4.05 14.26 -8.32
C PRO A 20 3.92 12.85 -8.87
N THR A 21 2.75 12.26 -8.69
CA THR A 21 2.34 10.97 -9.23
C THR A 21 1.12 11.15 -10.13
N CYS A 22 1.07 10.31 -11.16
CA CYS A 22 0.03 10.29 -12.18
C CYS A 22 -0.61 8.90 -12.18
N GLY A 23 -1.85 8.79 -12.65
CA GLY A 23 -2.51 7.48 -12.76
C GLY A 23 -4.02 7.56 -12.51
N VAL A 24 -4.63 6.38 -12.51
CA VAL A 24 -6.08 6.20 -12.29
C VAL A 24 -6.42 6.31 -10.81
N ILE A 25 -7.58 6.90 -10.51
CA ILE A 25 -8.18 6.96 -9.18
C ILE A 25 -9.34 5.97 -9.14
N ASP A 26 -9.21 4.90 -8.37
CA ASP A 26 -10.23 3.86 -8.27
C ASP A 26 -11.38 4.29 -7.35
N GLU A 27 -11.06 4.88 -6.21
CA GLU A 27 -12.05 5.39 -5.27
C GLU A 27 -11.65 6.77 -4.77
N LEU A 28 -12.59 7.70 -4.88
CA LEU A 28 -12.54 8.98 -4.16
C LEU A 28 -13.83 9.14 -3.38
N ASN A 29 -13.73 9.06 -2.06
CA ASN A 29 -14.86 9.21 -1.15
C ASN A 29 -14.52 10.24 -0.07
N PHE A 30 -15.28 11.32 -0.07
CA PHE A 30 -15.21 12.37 0.92
C PHE A 30 -16.62 12.69 1.43
N ARG A 31 -16.77 12.66 2.75
CA ARG A 31 -18.04 12.96 3.41
C ARG A 31 -18.01 14.38 3.94
N ASN A 32 -18.85 15.23 3.36
CA ASN A 32 -19.09 16.57 3.90
C ASN A 32 -19.68 16.47 5.31
N SER A 33 -19.30 17.41 6.16
CA SER A 33 -19.89 17.62 7.48
C SER A 33 -20.36 19.09 7.60
N PRO A 34 -21.16 19.44 8.62
CA PRO A 34 -21.58 20.84 8.82
C PRO A 34 -20.42 21.83 8.89
N ASP A 35 -19.26 21.36 9.34
CA ASP A 35 -18.06 22.16 9.58
C ASP A 35 -16.96 21.95 8.55
N VAL A 36 -17.05 20.92 7.70
CA VAL A 36 -16.04 20.62 6.69
C VAL A 36 -16.68 20.35 5.33
N TRP A 37 -16.21 21.06 4.32
CA TRP A 37 -16.61 20.86 2.94
C TRP A 37 -15.38 20.86 2.03
N GLY A 38 -15.55 20.37 0.81
CA GLY A 38 -14.47 20.31 -0.15
C GLY A 38 -14.94 19.96 -1.53
N TYR A 39 -14.07 20.15 -2.50
CA TYR A 39 -14.32 19.77 -3.88
C TYR A 39 -13.07 19.13 -4.47
N PHE A 40 -13.30 18.27 -5.46
CA PHE A 40 -12.26 17.56 -6.20
C PHE A 40 -12.49 17.79 -7.70
N SER A 41 -11.40 17.97 -8.45
CA SER A 41 -11.45 18.12 -9.91
C SER A 41 -11.62 16.78 -10.62
N VAL A 42 -11.39 15.66 -9.93
CA VAL A 42 -11.46 14.29 -10.44
C VAL A 42 -12.47 13.47 -9.63
N LYS A 43 -13.06 12.45 -10.26
CA LYS A 43 -14.04 11.52 -9.65
C LYS A 43 -13.47 10.10 -9.65
N SER A 44 -14.08 9.18 -8.89
CA SER A 44 -13.78 7.75 -8.96
C SER A 44 -13.88 7.22 -10.40
N GLY A 45 -12.90 6.42 -10.82
CA GLY A 45 -12.70 5.96 -12.19
C GLY A 45 -12.09 7.00 -13.13
N GLY A 46 -11.80 8.21 -12.65
CA GLY A 46 -11.03 9.22 -13.38
C GLY A 46 -9.52 9.00 -13.23
N GLY A 47 -8.71 9.91 -13.75
CA GLY A 47 -7.26 9.84 -13.59
C GLY A 47 -6.60 11.21 -13.64
N ILE A 48 -5.39 11.28 -13.08
CA ILE A 48 -4.52 12.46 -13.13
C ILE A 48 -3.48 12.21 -14.21
N HIS A 49 -3.50 13.04 -15.24
CA HIS A 49 -2.55 12.97 -16.35
C HIS A 49 -1.29 13.78 -16.06
N GLU A 50 -0.19 13.46 -16.73
CA GLU A 50 1.13 14.12 -16.53
C GLU A 50 1.11 15.64 -16.75
N PHE A 51 0.21 16.15 -17.60
CA PHE A 51 0.05 17.59 -17.84
C PHE A 51 -0.93 18.28 -16.86
N SER A 52 -1.47 17.56 -15.87
CA SER A 52 -2.40 18.12 -14.88
C SER A 52 -1.61 18.74 -13.73
N ASP A 53 -2.23 19.71 -13.05
CA ASP A 53 -1.74 20.12 -11.73
C ASP A 53 -1.82 18.92 -10.76
N SER A 54 -0.82 18.78 -9.89
CA SER A 54 -0.83 17.76 -8.85
C SER A 54 -1.97 17.99 -7.86
N GLN A 55 -2.43 19.24 -7.71
CA GLN A 55 -3.59 19.55 -6.90
C GLN A 55 -4.89 19.15 -7.60
N PHE A 56 -5.53 18.10 -7.08
CA PHE A 56 -6.83 17.64 -7.55
C PHE A 56 -7.97 17.79 -6.53
N GLY A 57 -7.67 18.28 -5.33
CA GLY A 57 -8.68 18.52 -4.30
C GLY A 57 -8.39 19.73 -3.41
N HIS A 58 -9.44 20.25 -2.80
CA HIS A 58 -9.36 21.33 -1.83
C HIS A 58 -10.42 21.13 -0.74
N LEU A 59 -9.97 21.05 0.51
CA LEU A 59 -10.81 20.88 1.70
C LEU A 59 -10.76 22.14 2.55
N PHE A 60 -11.89 22.45 3.19
CA PHE A 60 -12.07 23.61 4.06
C PHE A 60 -12.79 23.17 5.33
N ALA A 61 -12.20 23.49 6.48
CA ALA A 61 -12.79 23.28 7.79
C ALA A 61 -13.02 24.62 8.47
N LYS A 62 -14.25 24.88 8.93
CA LYS A 62 -14.58 26.05 9.76
C LYS A 62 -14.64 25.66 11.24
N GLY A 63 -14.42 26.63 12.11
CA GLY A 63 -14.67 26.48 13.53
C GLY A 63 -14.69 27.81 14.26
N ASP A 64 -15.23 27.84 15.47
CA ASP A 64 -15.28 29.06 16.29
C ASP A 64 -13.89 29.56 16.72
N ARG A 65 -12.91 28.64 16.74
CA ARG A 65 -11.49 28.92 17.03
C ARG A 65 -10.59 28.10 16.12
N ARG A 66 -9.32 28.49 16.02
CA ARG A 66 -8.30 27.79 15.22
C ARG A 66 -8.21 26.31 15.61
N GLU A 67 -8.23 26.01 16.90
CA GLU A 67 -8.11 24.63 17.39
C GLU A 67 -9.32 23.78 16.99
N SER A 68 -10.53 24.37 16.96
CA SER A 68 -11.74 23.69 16.51
C SER A 68 -11.69 23.39 15.00
N ALA A 69 -11.22 24.34 14.19
CA ALA A 69 -11.03 24.13 12.75
C ALA A 69 -9.96 23.05 12.46
N ILE A 70 -8.86 23.02 13.22
CA ILE A 70 -7.83 21.97 13.12
C ILE A 70 -8.42 20.60 13.45
N ARG A 71 -9.13 20.46 14.57
CA ARG A 71 -9.76 19.17 14.96
C ARG A 71 -10.77 18.70 13.91
N ALA A 72 -11.61 19.61 13.39
CA ALA A 72 -12.57 19.28 12.34
C ALA A 72 -11.85 18.80 11.06
N MET A 73 -10.77 19.47 10.65
CA MET A 73 -9.97 19.05 9.50
C MET A 73 -9.31 17.69 9.71
N VAL A 74 -8.73 17.42 10.89
CA VAL A 74 -8.12 16.11 11.20
C VAL A 74 -9.13 14.97 11.08
N VAL A 75 -10.34 15.16 11.63
CA VAL A 75 -11.41 14.15 11.53
C VAL A 75 -11.80 13.94 10.07
N ALA A 76 -11.91 15.01 9.28
CA ALA A 76 -12.25 14.92 7.89
C ALA A 76 -11.17 14.22 7.06
N LEU A 77 -9.89 14.57 7.22
CA LEU A 77 -8.78 13.94 6.50
C LEU A 77 -8.67 12.44 6.82
N LYS A 78 -8.87 12.04 8.09
CA LYS A 78 -8.92 10.61 8.47
C LYS A 78 -10.09 9.84 7.85
N GLN A 79 -11.13 10.53 7.38
CA GLN A 79 -12.29 9.93 6.71
C GLN A 79 -12.22 10.01 5.19
N VAL A 80 -11.29 10.79 4.64
CA VAL A 80 -11.04 10.84 3.20
C VAL A 80 -10.49 9.50 2.77
N LYS A 81 -11.16 8.84 1.83
CA LYS A 81 -10.64 7.64 1.16
C LYS A 81 -10.28 8.02 -0.27
N ILE A 82 -8.99 7.98 -0.58
CA ILE A 82 -8.47 8.14 -1.92
C ILE A 82 -7.62 6.91 -2.23
N ARG A 83 -8.07 6.11 -3.20
CA ARG A 83 -7.41 4.88 -3.66
C ARG A 83 -7.15 4.95 -5.16
N GLY A 84 -6.15 4.22 -5.62
CA GLY A 84 -5.70 4.15 -7.01
C GLY A 84 -4.20 4.26 -7.15
N GLU A 85 -3.71 4.35 -8.38
CA GLU A 85 -2.29 4.37 -8.72
C GLU A 85 -1.55 5.59 -8.13
N ILE A 86 -2.28 6.66 -7.82
CA ILE A 86 -1.72 7.89 -7.27
C ILE A 86 -1.32 7.75 -5.80
N ARG A 87 -0.33 8.54 -5.39
CA ARG A 87 0.02 8.80 -3.99
C ARG A 87 -0.63 10.11 -3.56
N THR A 88 -0.93 10.28 -2.27
CA THR A 88 -1.50 11.54 -1.79
C THR A 88 -0.77 12.07 -0.56
N SER A 89 -0.82 13.39 -0.38
CA SER A 89 -0.23 14.09 0.78
C SER A 89 -1.15 14.12 2.01
N VAL A 90 -2.28 13.40 2.00
CA VAL A 90 -3.31 13.42 3.05
C VAL A 90 -2.74 12.95 4.39
N ASP A 91 -2.02 11.84 4.41
CA ASP A 91 -1.47 11.25 5.64
C ASP A 91 -0.42 12.18 6.27
N TYR A 92 0.49 12.70 5.44
CA TYR A 92 1.51 13.65 5.89
C TYR A 92 0.89 14.94 6.41
N THR A 93 -0.12 15.46 5.72
CA THR A 93 -0.82 16.68 6.15
C THR A 93 -1.57 16.45 7.46
N THR A 94 -2.18 15.29 7.63
CA THR A 94 -2.88 14.90 8.86
C THR A 94 -1.93 14.89 10.05
N ASP A 95 -0.74 14.31 9.91
CA ASP A 95 0.31 14.36 10.95
C ASP A 95 0.80 15.81 11.19
N MET A 96 1.08 16.55 10.12
CA MET A 96 1.61 17.91 10.20
C MET A 96 0.71 18.88 10.96
N ILE A 97 -0.61 18.86 10.72
CA ILE A 97 -1.54 19.78 11.38
C ILE A 97 -1.79 19.42 12.85
N GLN A 98 -1.43 18.21 13.28
CA GLN A 98 -1.49 17.77 14.68
C GLN A 98 -0.20 18.10 15.45
N HIS A 99 0.90 18.35 14.75
CA HIS A 99 2.20 18.66 15.38
C HIS A 99 2.12 19.91 16.26
N GLU A 100 2.83 19.89 17.40
CA GLU A 100 2.82 20.97 18.42
C GLU A 100 3.21 22.34 17.85
N ALA A 101 4.16 22.37 16.91
CA ALA A 101 4.55 23.60 16.21
C ALA A 101 3.40 24.21 15.38
N PHE A 102 2.52 23.40 14.79
CA PHE A 102 1.39 23.90 14.00
C PHE A 102 0.22 24.34 14.89
N THR A 103 -0.08 23.54 15.94
CA THR A 103 -1.15 23.83 16.91
C THR A 103 -0.80 25.03 17.79
N GLY A 104 0.45 25.14 18.22
CA GLY A 104 1.02 26.27 18.96
C GLY A 104 1.35 27.50 18.11
N ASN A 105 1.05 27.46 16.81
CA ASN A 105 1.29 28.56 15.86
C ASN A 105 2.77 29.02 15.80
N ASN A 106 3.70 28.11 16.03
CA ASN A 106 5.16 28.33 16.01
C ASN A 106 5.79 27.70 14.76
N HIS A 107 5.41 28.20 13.59
CA HIS A 107 5.92 27.74 12.29
C HIS A 107 6.20 28.94 11.38
N HIS A 108 7.14 28.74 10.45
CA HIS A 108 7.53 29.73 9.44
C HIS A 108 7.59 29.07 8.07
N THR A 109 7.85 29.85 7.02
CA THR A 109 7.81 29.37 5.62
C THR A 109 8.76 28.20 5.37
N GLY A 110 9.98 28.22 5.92
CA GLY A 110 10.94 27.11 5.83
C GLY A 110 10.72 25.93 6.80
N TRP A 111 9.63 25.90 7.57
CA TRP A 111 9.40 24.82 8.54
C TRP A 111 9.13 23.48 7.84
N LEU A 112 8.37 23.49 6.74
CA LEU A 112 8.08 22.28 5.96
C LEU A 112 9.37 21.73 5.32
N ASP A 113 10.20 22.58 4.74
CA ASP A 113 11.48 22.19 4.15
C ASP A 113 12.39 21.52 5.18
N SER A 114 12.39 22.04 6.41
CA SER A 114 13.15 21.46 7.52
C SER A 114 12.65 20.07 7.90
N ARG A 115 11.32 19.81 7.85
CA ARG A 115 10.75 18.47 8.08
C ARG A 115 11.08 17.50 6.94
N ILE A 116 11.07 17.98 5.70
CA ILE A 116 11.44 17.19 4.52
C ILE A 116 12.92 16.79 4.61
N ALA A 117 13.81 17.74 4.92
CA ALA A 117 15.23 17.48 5.10
C ALA A 117 15.52 16.52 6.28
N ALA A 118 14.70 16.56 7.32
CA ALA A 118 14.77 15.64 8.45
C ALA A 118 14.13 14.26 8.17
N HIS A 119 13.62 14.03 6.95
CA HIS A 119 12.93 12.79 6.55
C HIS A 119 11.80 12.39 7.50
N VAL A 120 11.02 13.37 7.97
CA VAL A 120 9.86 13.09 8.82
C VAL A 120 8.81 12.35 8.01
N LYS A 121 8.53 11.10 8.39
CA LYS A 121 7.54 10.25 7.73
C LYS A 121 6.18 10.43 8.38
N ALA A 122 5.13 10.25 7.59
CA ALA A 122 3.78 10.10 8.12
C ALA A 122 3.70 8.86 9.02
N GLU A 123 2.69 8.83 9.88
CA GLU A 123 2.36 7.67 10.70
C GLU A 123 2.19 6.43 9.82
N ARG A 124 2.74 5.29 10.27
CA ARG A 124 2.68 4.01 9.55
C ARG A 124 1.93 2.98 10.39
N PRO A 125 1.30 1.98 9.75
CA PRO A 125 0.72 0.88 10.51
C PRO A 125 1.81 0.15 11.31
N VAL A 126 1.40 -0.48 12.41
CA VAL A 126 2.35 -1.25 13.22
C VAL A 126 2.94 -2.39 12.39
N TRP A 127 4.24 -2.66 12.55
CA TRP A 127 4.99 -3.58 11.68
C TRP A 127 4.35 -4.98 11.62
N TYR A 128 3.90 -5.54 12.74
CA TYR A 128 3.32 -6.89 12.77
C TYR A 128 2.00 -6.95 12.02
N LEU A 129 1.20 -5.88 12.09
CA LEU A 129 -0.08 -5.77 11.38
C LEU A 129 0.17 -5.70 9.87
N SER A 130 1.17 -4.92 9.47
CA SER A 130 1.63 -4.81 8.07
C SER A 130 2.05 -6.17 7.50
N VAL A 131 2.82 -6.95 8.27
CA VAL A 131 3.28 -8.29 7.88
C VAL A 131 2.11 -9.29 7.83
N ILE A 132 1.21 -9.29 8.82
CA ILE A 132 0.05 -10.19 8.87
C ILE A 132 -0.90 -9.90 7.69
N CYS A 133 -1.30 -8.64 7.52
CA CYS A 133 -2.19 -8.20 6.45
C CYS A 133 -1.57 -8.46 5.06
N GLY A 134 -0.28 -8.17 4.90
CA GLY A 134 0.46 -8.46 3.68
C GLY A 134 0.53 -9.95 3.33
N ALA A 135 0.78 -10.80 4.33
CA ALA A 135 0.81 -12.25 4.12
C ALA A 135 -0.57 -12.78 3.73
N LEU A 136 -1.63 -12.31 4.39
CA LEU A 136 -3.01 -12.71 4.09
C LEU A 136 -3.44 -12.29 2.69
N LEU A 137 -3.13 -11.07 2.27
CA LEU A 137 -3.41 -10.58 0.91
C LEU A 137 -2.81 -11.52 -0.14
N ARG A 138 -1.51 -11.79 -0.05
CA ARG A 138 -0.79 -12.68 -1.00
C ARG A 138 -1.31 -14.12 -0.96
N VAL A 139 -1.64 -14.64 0.23
CA VAL A 139 -2.19 -16.00 0.36
C VAL A 139 -3.57 -16.11 -0.25
N ILE A 140 -4.44 -15.11 -0.06
CA ILE A 140 -5.79 -15.13 -0.64
C ILE A 140 -5.73 -15.09 -2.17
N GLU A 141 -4.87 -14.24 -2.72
CA GLU A 141 -4.62 -14.21 -4.16
C GLU A 141 -4.10 -15.57 -4.67
N GLN A 142 -3.11 -16.15 -4.00
CA GLN A 142 -2.58 -17.48 -4.35
C GLN A 142 -3.63 -18.58 -4.22
N VAL A 143 -4.50 -18.53 -3.20
CA VAL A 143 -5.60 -19.48 -3.03
C VAL A 143 -6.56 -19.36 -4.22
N ASN A 144 -6.92 -18.15 -4.64
CA ASN A 144 -7.81 -17.92 -5.78
C ASN A 144 -7.19 -18.44 -7.08
N LEU A 145 -5.93 -18.11 -7.36
CA LEU A 145 -5.20 -18.57 -8.54
C LEU A 145 -5.09 -20.10 -8.57
N ARG A 146 -4.65 -20.72 -7.47
CA ARG A 146 -4.52 -22.17 -7.37
C ARG A 146 -5.89 -22.87 -7.47
N SER A 147 -6.94 -22.29 -6.92
CA SER A 147 -8.30 -22.84 -7.03
C SER A 147 -8.80 -22.79 -8.47
N ALA A 148 -8.53 -21.70 -9.20
CA ALA A 148 -8.85 -21.58 -10.62
C ALA A 148 -8.07 -22.61 -11.46
N ASP A 149 -6.77 -22.78 -11.21
CA ASP A 149 -5.96 -23.80 -11.87
C ASP A 149 -6.50 -25.21 -11.61
N TYR A 150 -6.85 -25.50 -10.35
CA TYR A 150 -7.40 -26.79 -9.95
C TYR A 150 -8.71 -27.09 -10.70
N LEU A 151 -9.62 -26.12 -10.78
CA LEU A 151 -10.85 -26.25 -11.57
C LEU A 151 -10.54 -26.44 -13.06
N GLY A 152 -9.58 -25.68 -13.62
CA GLY A 152 -9.17 -25.80 -15.01
C GLY A 152 -8.59 -27.18 -15.38
N PHE A 153 -7.93 -27.87 -14.45
CA PHE A 153 -7.52 -29.28 -14.64
C PHE A 153 -8.73 -30.21 -14.69
N LEU A 154 -9.67 -30.05 -13.75
CA LEU A 154 -10.87 -30.89 -13.68
C LEU A 154 -11.77 -30.72 -14.89
N GLU A 155 -11.94 -29.50 -15.40
CA GLU A 155 -12.69 -29.22 -16.63
C GLU A 155 -12.10 -29.94 -17.85
N LYS A 156 -10.78 -30.13 -17.87
CA LYS A 156 -10.07 -30.87 -18.92
C LYS A 156 -10.04 -32.39 -18.68
N GLY A 157 -10.69 -32.88 -17.62
CA GLY A 157 -10.66 -34.28 -17.21
C GLY A 157 -9.30 -34.76 -16.69
N GLN A 158 -8.44 -33.82 -16.25
CA GLN A 158 -7.11 -34.12 -15.72
C GLN A 158 -7.12 -34.07 -14.18
N LEU A 159 -6.41 -35.00 -13.56
CA LEU A 159 -6.19 -34.97 -12.11
C LEU A 159 -5.18 -33.87 -11.76
N PRO A 160 -5.54 -32.92 -10.88
CA PRO A 160 -4.61 -31.88 -10.45
C PRO A 160 -3.37 -32.48 -9.77
N PRO A 161 -2.17 -31.91 -9.97
CA PRO A 161 -0.95 -32.38 -9.33
C PRO A 161 -1.03 -32.29 -7.79
N ALA A 162 -0.51 -33.29 -7.07
CA ALA A 162 -0.49 -33.29 -5.60
C ALA A 162 0.28 -32.10 -4.97
N ARG A 163 1.16 -31.45 -5.74
CA ARG A 163 1.88 -30.23 -5.32
C ARG A 163 0.96 -29.00 -5.19
N LEU A 164 -0.24 -29.03 -5.75
CA LEU A 164 -1.20 -27.93 -5.70
C LEU A 164 -1.94 -27.97 -4.35
N THR A 165 -1.26 -27.54 -3.29
CA THR A 165 -1.84 -27.40 -1.96
C THR A 165 -2.63 -26.10 -1.82
N LEU A 166 -3.81 -26.19 -1.19
CA LEU A 166 -4.66 -25.05 -0.82
C LEU A 166 -4.65 -24.78 0.69
N THR A 167 -3.85 -25.52 1.45
CA THR A 167 -3.87 -25.50 2.93
C THR A 167 -2.61 -24.90 3.54
N SER A 168 -1.46 -25.02 2.89
CA SER A 168 -0.18 -24.53 3.40
C SER A 168 0.51 -23.61 2.40
N PHE A 169 0.99 -22.48 2.91
CA PHE A 169 1.66 -21.44 2.14
C PHE A 169 2.84 -20.91 2.93
N GLU A 170 3.88 -20.48 2.22
CA GLU A 170 5.00 -19.74 2.80
C GLU A 170 5.10 -18.42 2.02
N GLN A 171 5.07 -17.30 2.74
CA GLN A 171 5.18 -15.96 2.17
C GLN A 171 6.45 -15.29 2.65
N GLN A 172 7.17 -14.69 1.71
CA GLN A 172 8.33 -13.86 2.00
C GLN A 172 7.96 -12.41 1.71
N LEU A 173 8.14 -11.56 2.71
CA LEU A 173 7.76 -10.15 2.70
C LEU A 173 8.96 -9.32 3.16
N VAL A 174 9.19 -8.18 2.51
CA VAL A 174 10.22 -7.22 2.95
C VAL A 174 9.52 -5.94 3.40
N LEU A 175 9.66 -5.61 4.68
CA LEU A 175 9.12 -4.38 5.26
C LEU A 175 10.26 -3.59 5.88
N GLU A 176 10.46 -2.35 5.41
CA GLU A 176 11.51 -1.44 5.90
C GLU A 176 12.93 -2.05 5.90
N GLY A 177 13.23 -2.90 4.91
CA GLY A 177 14.53 -3.57 4.77
C GLY A 177 14.68 -4.85 5.61
N MET A 178 13.69 -5.20 6.43
CA MET A 178 13.66 -6.45 7.19
C MET A 178 12.87 -7.51 6.42
N LYS A 179 13.45 -8.70 6.27
CA LYS A 179 12.81 -9.85 5.62
C LYS A 179 12.02 -10.67 6.64
N TYR A 180 10.76 -10.93 6.35
CA TYR A 180 9.85 -11.75 7.13
C TYR A 180 9.42 -12.96 6.32
N THR A 181 9.66 -14.16 6.86
CA THR A 181 9.18 -15.43 6.27
C THR A 181 8.03 -15.95 7.12
N VAL A 182 6.80 -15.79 6.61
CA VAL A 182 5.58 -16.17 7.33
C VAL A 182 5.02 -17.46 6.74
N LYS A 183 4.80 -18.45 7.59
CA LYS A 183 4.09 -19.68 7.22
C LYS A 183 2.60 -19.46 7.49
N VAL A 184 1.77 -19.72 6.49
CA VAL A 184 0.32 -19.51 6.60
C VAL A 184 -0.38 -20.83 6.33
N HIS A 185 -1.21 -21.24 7.29
CA HIS A 185 -2.04 -22.42 7.22
C HIS A 185 -3.51 -22.03 7.14
N ARG A 186 -4.18 -22.39 6.05
CA ARG A 186 -5.61 -22.22 5.90
C ARG A 186 -6.34 -23.28 6.72
N ARG A 187 -7.01 -22.87 7.80
CA ARG A 187 -7.78 -23.75 8.70
C ARG A 187 -9.23 -23.92 8.24
N ALA A 188 -9.81 -22.87 7.68
CA ALA A 188 -11.17 -22.87 7.14
C ALA A 188 -11.24 -22.01 5.87
N SER A 189 -12.45 -21.81 5.32
CA SER A 189 -12.65 -20.98 4.13
C SER A 189 -12.13 -19.55 4.31
N ASP A 190 -12.35 -18.98 5.50
CA ASP A 190 -12.06 -17.60 5.91
C ASP A 190 -11.03 -17.51 7.05
N THR A 191 -10.63 -18.63 7.65
CA THR A 191 -9.76 -18.65 8.83
C THR A 191 -8.36 -19.14 8.48
N PHE A 192 -7.36 -18.34 8.86
CA PHE A 192 -5.94 -18.58 8.59
C PHE A 192 -5.13 -18.53 9.88
N SER A 193 -4.14 -19.41 9.99
CA SER A 193 -3.18 -19.42 11.07
C SER A 193 -1.83 -19.01 10.51
N LEU A 194 -1.30 -17.89 10.97
CA LEU A 194 0.01 -17.39 10.57
C LEU A 194 1.02 -17.74 11.64
N SER A 195 2.17 -18.26 11.25
CA SER A 195 3.31 -18.48 12.13
C SER A 195 4.56 -17.77 11.60
N LEU A 196 5.21 -17.04 12.51
CA LEU A 196 6.50 -16.39 12.31
C LEU A 196 7.41 -16.87 13.44
N ASP A 197 8.43 -17.64 13.08
CA ASP A 197 9.34 -18.33 14.00
C ASP A 197 8.58 -19.14 15.08
N SER A 198 8.66 -18.73 16.35
CA SER A 198 7.99 -19.37 17.48
C SER A 198 6.61 -18.79 17.81
N SER A 199 6.21 -17.72 17.12
CA SER A 199 4.94 -17.02 17.36
C SER A 199 3.88 -17.48 16.35
N SER A 200 2.63 -17.58 16.80
CA SER A 200 1.49 -17.90 15.92
C SER A 200 0.28 -17.04 16.26
N VAL A 201 -0.44 -16.62 15.24
CA VAL A 201 -1.67 -15.84 15.35
C VAL A 201 -2.73 -16.39 14.41
N ASP A 202 -3.96 -16.49 14.89
CA ASP A 202 -5.10 -16.85 14.06
C ASP A 202 -5.82 -15.56 13.62
N ALA A 203 -6.18 -15.50 12.35
CA ALA A 203 -6.88 -14.37 11.74
C ALA A 203 -8.05 -14.88 10.89
N VAL A 204 -9.17 -14.19 10.96
CA VAL A 204 -10.33 -14.43 10.07
C VAL A 204 -10.35 -13.31 9.04
N VAL A 205 -10.51 -13.67 7.76
CA VAL A 205 -10.49 -12.71 6.66
C VAL A 205 -11.79 -12.79 5.88
N ARG A 206 -12.37 -11.63 5.61
CA ARG A 206 -13.54 -11.48 4.74
C ARG A 206 -13.22 -10.53 3.59
N ILE A 207 -13.59 -10.94 2.38
CA ILE A 207 -13.44 -10.09 1.20
C ILE A 207 -14.60 -9.10 1.17
N LEU A 208 -14.29 -7.82 1.02
CA LEU A 208 -15.26 -6.73 0.88
C LEU A 208 -15.66 -6.56 -0.59
N ASN A 209 -16.83 -5.97 -0.83
CA ASN A 209 -17.34 -5.74 -2.18
C ASN A 209 -16.49 -4.75 -3.01
N ASP A 210 -15.66 -3.95 -2.34
CA ASP A 210 -14.82 -2.91 -2.93
C ASP A 210 -13.37 -3.39 -3.20
N GLY A 211 -13.16 -4.72 -3.20
CA GLY A 211 -11.87 -5.37 -3.39
C GLY A 211 -10.97 -5.39 -2.16
N GLY A 212 -11.36 -4.73 -1.05
CA GLY A 212 -10.62 -4.78 0.20
C GLY A 212 -10.76 -6.09 0.97
N LEU A 213 -9.91 -6.26 1.97
CA LEU A 213 -10.01 -7.34 2.95
C LEU A 213 -10.35 -6.76 4.32
N LEU A 214 -11.25 -7.41 5.04
CA LEU A 214 -11.48 -7.19 6.46
C LEU A 214 -10.79 -8.28 7.25
N VAL A 215 -9.81 -7.91 8.09
CA VAL A 215 -9.07 -8.84 8.95
C VAL A 215 -9.59 -8.72 10.38
N ASP A 216 -10.17 -9.81 10.89
CA ASP A 216 -10.81 -9.91 12.20
C ASP A 216 -9.79 -10.05 13.34
N GLY A 217 -10.11 -9.43 14.47
CA GLY A 217 -9.24 -9.20 15.64
C GLY A 217 -9.57 -7.84 16.26
N LEU A 218 -9.27 -6.76 15.54
CA LEU A 218 -9.73 -5.38 15.81
C LEU A 218 -10.55 -4.81 14.63
N SER A 219 -10.89 -5.63 13.63
CA SER A 219 -11.59 -5.22 12.40
C SER A 219 -10.82 -4.17 11.59
N HIS A 220 -9.64 -4.55 11.09
CA HIS A 220 -8.84 -3.71 10.21
C HIS A 220 -9.24 -3.88 8.75
N VAL A 221 -9.41 -2.77 8.05
CA VAL A 221 -9.69 -2.77 6.60
C VAL A 221 -8.38 -2.64 5.86
N VAL A 222 -8.12 -3.55 4.92
CA VAL A 222 -6.87 -3.61 4.16
C VAL A 222 -7.16 -3.48 2.67
N HIS A 223 -6.47 -2.56 2.01
CA HIS A 223 -6.44 -2.43 0.56
C HIS A 223 -5.00 -2.58 0.08
N SER A 224 -4.82 -3.04 -1.15
CA SER A 224 -3.51 -3.20 -1.78
C SER A 224 -3.50 -2.64 -3.19
N GLU A 225 -2.39 -2.03 -3.56
CA GLU A 225 -2.07 -1.66 -4.95
C GLU A 225 -0.71 -2.25 -5.30
N GLU A 226 -0.61 -2.89 -6.46
CA GLU A 226 0.65 -3.42 -6.97
C GLU A 226 1.46 -2.32 -7.64
N GLU A 227 2.72 -2.15 -7.23
CA GLU A 227 3.66 -1.19 -7.78
C GLU A 227 4.96 -1.91 -8.22
N ALA A 228 5.77 -1.26 -9.06
CA ALA A 228 7.02 -1.86 -9.56
C ALA A 228 8.00 -2.30 -8.44
N LEU A 229 8.01 -1.57 -7.32
CA LEU A 229 8.89 -1.85 -6.17
C LEU A 229 8.29 -2.86 -5.18
N GLY A 230 7.01 -3.21 -5.31
CA GLY A 230 6.32 -4.08 -4.37
C GLY A 230 4.84 -3.75 -4.23
N THR A 231 4.19 -4.39 -3.26
CA THR A 231 2.77 -4.22 -2.98
C THR A 231 2.60 -3.08 -1.97
N ARG A 232 1.97 -1.97 -2.36
CA ARG A 232 1.58 -0.91 -1.43
C ARG A 232 0.30 -1.33 -0.72
N ILE A 233 0.36 -1.48 0.60
CA ILE A 233 -0.80 -1.82 1.42
C ILE A 233 -1.26 -0.60 2.21
N THR A 234 -2.58 -0.42 2.30
CA THR A 234 -3.23 0.58 3.14
C THR A 234 -4.06 -0.15 4.18
N ILE A 235 -3.71 0.03 5.45
CA ILE A 235 -4.40 -0.56 6.59
C ILE A 235 -5.12 0.57 7.32
N ASP A 236 -6.45 0.50 7.31
CA ASP A 236 -7.38 1.54 7.73
C ASP A 236 -7.18 2.85 6.93
N SER A 237 -6.28 3.71 7.38
CA SER A 237 -5.90 4.96 6.71
C SER A 237 -4.38 5.15 6.62
N LEU A 238 -3.60 4.14 7.00
CA LEU A 238 -2.16 4.22 7.08
C LEU A 238 -1.54 3.35 6.00
N THR A 239 -0.60 3.91 5.25
CA THR A 239 0.01 3.22 4.11
C THR A 239 1.42 2.72 4.45
N CYS A 240 1.77 1.53 3.96
CA CYS A 240 3.15 1.05 3.92
C CYS A 240 3.42 0.23 2.66
N LEU A 241 4.70 0.04 2.34
CA LEU A 241 5.14 -0.69 1.16
C LEU A 241 5.75 -2.03 1.57
N LEU A 242 5.19 -3.12 1.04
CA LEU A 242 5.79 -4.45 1.09
C LEU A 242 6.69 -4.60 -0.13
N ALA A 243 7.99 -4.38 0.05
CA ALA A 243 8.94 -4.42 -1.05
C ALA A 243 9.06 -5.84 -1.62
N ASN A 244 9.24 -5.92 -2.93
CA ASN A 244 9.62 -7.15 -3.59
C ASN A 244 11.06 -7.51 -3.20
N GLU A 245 11.29 -8.78 -2.87
CA GLU A 245 12.64 -9.26 -2.69
C GLU A 245 13.35 -9.27 -4.05
N SER A 246 14.27 -8.34 -4.23
CA SER A 246 15.14 -8.29 -5.40
C SER A 246 16.57 -8.12 -4.89
N ASP A 247 17.38 -9.14 -5.12
CA ASP A 247 18.82 -9.06 -4.99
C ASP A 247 19.42 -8.90 -6.40
N PRO A 248 19.62 -7.66 -6.89
CA PRO A 248 20.14 -7.43 -8.23
C PRO A 248 21.59 -7.89 -8.39
N SER A 249 22.28 -8.25 -7.30
CA SER A 249 23.61 -8.86 -7.37
C SER A 249 23.57 -10.33 -7.84
N ARG A 250 22.39 -10.95 -7.83
CA ARG A 250 22.18 -12.34 -8.20
C ARG A 250 21.36 -12.45 -9.48
N LEU A 251 21.95 -13.05 -10.50
CA LEU A 251 21.24 -13.44 -11.72
C LEU A 251 20.53 -14.78 -11.48
N VAL A 252 19.19 -14.75 -11.47
CA VAL A 252 18.36 -15.93 -11.25
C VAL A 252 17.61 -16.28 -12.54
N ALA A 253 17.66 -17.55 -12.93
CA ALA A 253 16.90 -18.05 -14.07
C ALA A 253 15.39 -17.97 -13.81
N SER A 254 14.63 -17.43 -14.76
CA SER A 254 13.17 -17.30 -14.67
C SER A 254 12.42 -18.62 -14.91
N SER A 255 13.09 -19.62 -15.47
CA SER A 255 12.53 -20.94 -15.75
C SER A 255 13.50 -22.06 -15.40
N PRO A 256 12.99 -23.25 -14.99
CA PRO A 256 13.82 -24.44 -14.89
C PRO A 256 14.20 -24.93 -16.30
N GLY A 257 15.47 -25.29 -16.50
CA GLY A 257 15.97 -25.71 -17.80
C GLY A 257 17.40 -26.25 -17.71
N LYS A 258 17.89 -26.84 -18.81
CA LYS A 258 19.28 -27.31 -18.88
C LYS A 258 20.09 -26.20 -19.50
N LEU A 259 20.94 -25.55 -18.69
CA LEU A 259 21.90 -24.58 -19.19
C LEU A 259 22.69 -25.15 -20.39
N ILE A 260 22.44 -24.58 -21.57
CA ILE A 260 23.06 -24.98 -22.84
C ILE A 260 24.44 -24.36 -22.92
N ARG A 261 24.52 -23.03 -22.71
CA ARG A 261 25.76 -22.27 -22.75
C ARG A 261 25.61 -20.90 -22.09
N TYR A 262 26.77 -20.34 -21.72
CA TYR A 262 26.90 -18.92 -21.42
C TYR A 262 27.18 -18.15 -22.72
N LEU A 263 26.53 -17.00 -22.88
CA LEU A 263 26.70 -16.12 -24.05
C LEU A 263 27.81 -15.08 -23.81
N LEU A 264 28.23 -14.92 -22.56
CA LEU A 264 29.23 -13.96 -22.14
C LEU A 264 30.36 -14.69 -21.39
N PRO A 265 31.63 -14.29 -21.60
CA PRO A 265 32.76 -14.81 -20.83
C PRO A 265 32.76 -14.29 -19.39
N ASP A 266 33.50 -14.96 -18.51
CA ASP A 266 33.62 -14.57 -17.11
C ASP A 266 34.19 -13.16 -16.94
N GLY A 267 33.62 -12.38 -16.02
CA GLY A 267 34.04 -11.00 -15.74
C GLY A 267 33.54 -9.95 -16.75
N SER A 268 32.71 -10.34 -17.71
CA SER A 268 32.10 -9.42 -18.68
C SER A 268 31.13 -8.44 -18.00
N HIS A 269 31.12 -7.21 -18.49
CA HIS A 269 30.04 -6.27 -18.18
C HIS A 269 28.75 -6.68 -18.90
N VAL A 270 27.61 -6.58 -18.22
CA VAL A 270 26.27 -6.93 -18.73
C VAL A 270 25.36 -5.71 -18.60
N ASN A 271 24.68 -5.35 -19.68
CA ASN A 271 23.69 -4.27 -19.68
C ASN A 271 22.28 -4.81 -19.36
N THR A 272 21.35 -3.91 -19.02
CA THR A 272 19.93 -4.25 -18.87
C THR A 272 19.40 -4.94 -20.13
N ASP A 273 18.64 -6.02 -19.94
CA ASP A 273 18.07 -6.87 -21.00
C ASP A 273 19.08 -7.55 -21.94
N GLN A 274 20.38 -7.50 -21.64
CA GLN A 274 21.39 -8.18 -22.42
C GLN A 274 21.36 -9.70 -22.13
N PRO A 275 21.21 -10.56 -23.16
CA PRO A 275 21.26 -12.00 -22.98
C PRO A 275 22.64 -12.45 -22.48
N TYR A 276 22.68 -13.22 -21.38
CA TYR A 276 23.92 -13.72 -20.77
C TYR A 276 24.02 -15.25 -20.71
N ALA A 277 22.89 -15.97 -20.80
CA ALA A 277 22.85 -17.43 -20.78
C ALA A 277 21.67 -17.96 -21.62
N GLU A 278 21.81 -19.19 -22.10
CA GLU A 278 20.78 -19.93 -22.83
C GLU A 278 20.45 -21.22 -22.05
N LEU A 279 19.16 -21.39 -21.71
CA LEU A 279 18.62 -22.51 -20.90
C LEU A 279 17.91 -23.57 -21.74
#